data_AF-A0A940HUT7-F1
#
_entry.id   AF-A0A940HUT7-F1
#
_cell.length_a   1.000
_cell.length_b   1.000
_cell.length_c   1.000
_cell.angle_alpha   90.00
_cell.angle_beta   90.00
_cell.angle_gamma   90.00
#
_symmetry.space_group_name_H-M   'P 1'
#
loop_
_entity.id
_entity.type
_entity.pdbx_description
1 polymer ?
#
loop_
_entity_poly.entity_id
_entity_poly.type
_entity_poly.pdbx_seq_one_letter_code
_entity_poly.pdbx_strand_id
1 'polypeptide(L)'
;MLSIQQIAYVHPDKDVLFSNIQFNIGNHQKVALIGNNGAGKSTLLRIMAGALSASEGSVVAGSEPYYVPQIFGQFNHLSVAVALRIDGKLKALQE
;
A
#
# COMPACT_ATOMS: atom_id res chain seq x y z
N MET A 1 -11.28 -5.51 5.27
CA MET A 1 -11.81 -5.28 3.92
C MET A 1 -11.02 -4.14 3.30
N LEU A 2 -10.63 -4.27 2.04
CA LEU A 2 -10.00 -3.24 1.23
C LEU A 2 -10.86 -3.00 -0.03
N SER A 3 -11.21 -1.76 -0.30
CA SER A 3 -11.96 -1.35 -1.49
C SER A 3 -11.15 -0.33 -2.26
N ILE A 4 -10.99 -0.58 -3.55
CA ILE A 4 -10.35 0.31 -4.52
C ILE A 4 -11.45 0.87 -5.42
N GLN A 5 -11.56 2.19 -5.48
CA GLN A 5 -12.66 2.87 -6.17
C GLN A 5 -12.09 3.79 -7.25
N GLN A 6 -12.22 3.36 -8.51
CA GLN A 6 -11.89 4.15 -9.70
C GLN A 6 -10.50 4.81 -9.63
N ILE A 7 -9.50 4.06 -9.16
CA ILE A 7 -8.14 4.59 -9.05
C ILE A 7 -7.57 4.84 -10.43
N ALA A 8 -6.99 6.04 -10.60
CA ALA A 8 -6.12 6.38 -11.73
C ALA A 8 -4.79 6.94 -11.22
N TYR A 9 -3.74 6.73 -12.00
CA TYR A 9 -2.44 7.33 -11.73
C TYR A 9 -1.79 7.81 -13.02
N VAL A 10 -1.34 9.05 -12.98
CA VAL A 10 -0.63 9.73 -14.06
C VAL A 10 0.77 10.07 -13.55
N HIS A 11 1.78 9.73 -14.34
CA HIS A 11 3.16 10.09 -14.04
C HIS A 11 3.37 11.61 -14.11
N PRO A 12 4.45 12.15 -13.47
CA PRO A 12 4.74 13.59 -13.51
C PRO A 12 4.93 14.17 -14.92
N ASP A 13 5.34 13.35 -15.88
CA ASP A 13 5.48 13.69 -17.31
C ASP A 13 4.13 13.69 -18.06
N LYS A 14 3.02 13.47 -17.36
CA LYS A 14 1.63 13.39 -17.84
C LYS A 14 1.26 12.11 -18.58
N ASP A 15 2.13 11.10 -18.55
CA ASP A 15 1.78 9.78 -19.10
C ASP A 15 0.84 9.03 -18.14
N VAL A 16 -0.29 8.58 -18.67
CA VAL A 16 -1.26 7.77 -17.90
C VAL A 16 -0.69 6.38 -17.71
N LEU A 17 -0.46 5.98 -16.46
CA LEU A 17 0.03 4.64 -16.13
C LEU A 17 -1.11 3.61 -16.12
N PHE A 18 -2.21 3.96 -15.46
CA PHE A 18 -3.45 3.18 -15.45
C PHE A 18 -4.62 4.09 -15.06
N SER A 19 -5.82 3.66 -15.46
CA SER A 19 -7.07 4.32 -15.12
C SER A 19 -8.15 3.29 -14.79
N ASN A 20 -9.17 3.74 -14.06
CA ASN A 20 -10.39 2.97 -13.76
C ASN A 20 -10.13 1.61 -13.09
N ILE A 21 -9.15 1.54 -12.19
CA ILE A 21 -8.95 0.33 -11.38
C ILE A 21 -9.99 0.32 -10.25
N GLN A 22 -10.78 -0.75 -10.19
CA GLN A 22 -11.80 -0.95 -9.16
C GLN A 22 -11.92 -2.43 -8.79
N PHE A 23 -11.80 -2.72 -7.50
CA PHE A 23 -12.01 -4.07 -6.96
C PHE A 23 -12.17 -4.03 -5.44
N ASN A 24 -12.68 -5.13 -4.88
CA ASN A 24 -12.82 -5.33 -3.45
C ASN A 24 -12.06 -6.58 -3.01
N ILE A 25 -11.35 -6.48 -1.88
CA ILE A 25 -10.71 -7.61 -1.20
C ILE A 25 -11.37 -7.77 0.17
N GLY A 26 -12.02 -8.92 0.33
CA GLY A 26 -12.67 -9.34 1.57
C GLY A 26 -11.66 -9.75 2.66
N ASN A 27 -12.16 -9.93 3.88
CA ASN A 27 -11.34 -10.41 4.98
C ASN A 27 -10.82 -11.83 4.68
N HIS A 28 -9.60 -12.13 5.12
CA HIS A 28 -8.93 -13.43 4.95
C HIS A 28 -8.65 -13.86 3.49
N GLN A 29 -8.94 -13.02 2.50
CA GLN A 29 -8.59 -13.31 1.11
C GLN A 29 -7.09 -13.12 0.88
N LYS A 30 -6.50 -14.05 0.11
CA LYS A 30 -5.15 -13.92 -0.44
C LYS A 30 -5.29 -13.68 -1.94
N VAL A 31 -4.80 -12.54 -2.40
CA VAL A 31 -4.92 -12.10 -3.79
C VAL A 31 -3.53 -11.82 -4.35
N ALA A 32 -3.30 -12.22 -5.60
CA ALA A 32 -2.07 -11.90 -6.33
C ALA A 32 -2.36 -10.83 -7.38
N LEU A 33 -1.54 -9.77 -7.40
CA LEU A 33 -1.53 -8.78 -8.47
C LEU A 33 -0.45 -9.18 -9.49
N ILE A 34 -0.88 -9.61 -10.68
CA ILE A 34 0.00 -10.09 -11.74
C ILE A 34 0.01 -9.12 -12.92
N GLY A 35 1.11 -9.12 -13.68
CA GLY A 35 1.28 -8.27 -14.86
C GLY A 35 2.74 -8.01 -15.18
N ASN A 36 3.01 -7.49 -16.37
CA ASN A 36 4.38 -7.23 -16.86
C ASN A 36 5.12 -6.18 -16.03
N ASN A 37 6.45 -6.12 -16.18
CA ASN A 37 7.24 -5.01 -15.63
C ASN A 37 6.77 -3.70 -16.26
N GLY A 38 6.70 -2.64 -15.45
CA GLY A 38 6.16 -1.35 -15.89
C GLY A 38 4.62 -1.23 -15.85
N ALA A 39 3.86 -2.33 -15.67
CA ALA A 39 2.39 -2.27 -15.62
C ALA A 39 1.78 -1.57 -14.38
N GLY A 40 2.60 -0.90 -13.56
CA GLY A 40 2.13 -0.12 -12.41
C GLY A 40 1.82 -0.89 -11.14
N LYS A 41 2.18 -2.18 -11.03
CA LYS A 41 1.91 -3.00 -9.84
C LYS A 41 2.43 -2.38 -8.54
N SER A 42 3.71 -2.02 -8.49
CA SER A 42 4.32 -1.41 -7.31
C SER A 42 3.73 -0.03 -7.00
N THR A 43 3.33 0.71 -8.04
CA THR A 43 2.61 1.98 -7.91
C THR A 43 1.25 1.78 -7.25
N LEU A 44 0.45 0.83 -7.73
CA LEU A 44 -0.84 0.49 -7.14
C LEU A 44 -0.67 0.03 -5.69
N LEU A 45 0.29 -0.85 -5.38
CA LEU A 45 0.58 -1.29 -4.01
C LEU A 45 0.91 -0.09 -3.08
N ARG A 46 1.72 0.87 -3.54
CA ARG A 46 2.04 2.07 -2.77
C ARG A 46 0.83 2.98 -2.57
N ILE A 47 -0.04 3.10 -3.57
CA ILE A 47 -1.31 3.83 -3.45
C ILE A 47 -2.21 3.17 -2.41
N MET A 48 -2.38 1.85 -2.47
CA MET A 48 -3.17 1.10 -1.49
C MET A 48 -2.63 1.23 -0.06
N ALA A 49 -1.31 1.37 0.07
CA ALA A 49 -0.63 1.58 1.35
C ALA A 49 -0.65 3.04 1.84
N GLY A 50 -1.19 3.98 1.06
CA GLY A 50 -1.12 5.42 1.37
C GLY A 50 0.29 6.03 1.24
N ALA A 51 1.26 5.29 0.71
CA ALA A 51 2.62 5.77 0.48
C ALA A 51 2.77 6.61 -0.79
N LEU A 52 1.74 6.62 -1.64
CA LEU A 52 1.65 7.41 -2.86
C LEU A 52 0.20 7.86 -3.07
N SER A 53 -0.02 9.13 -3.41
CA SER A 53 -1.37 9.61 -3.73
C SER A 53 -1.77 9.19 -5.14
N ALA A 54 -3.02 8.74 -5.29
CA ALA A 54 -3.62 8.54 -6.61
C ALA A 54 -3.91 9.90 -7.28
N SER A 55 -3.97 9.90 -8.61
CA SER A 55 -4.42 11.08 -9.36
C SER A 55 -5.93 11.24 -9.27
N GLU A 56 -6.67 10.13 -9.24
CA GLU A 56 -8.12 10.08 -9.07
C GLU A 56 -8.51 8.84 -8.26
N GLY A 57 -9.75 8.85 -7.75
CA GLY A 57 -10.33 7.74 -7.01
C GLY A 57 -9.93 7.71 -5.53
N SER A 58 -10.26 6.61 -4.86
CA SER A 58 -9.96 6.44 -3.44
C SER A 58 -9.67 4.99 -3.03
N VAL A 59 -8.98 4.86 -1.90
CA VAL A 59 -8.72 3.59 -1.21
C VAL A 59 -9.44 3.62 0.12
N VAL A 60 -10.33 2.66 0.34
CA VAL A 60 -11.04 2.50 1.62
C VAL A 60 -10.59 1.19 2.26
N ALA A 61 -10.01 1.27 3.45
CA ALA A 61 -9.56 0.11 4.21
C ALA A 61 -10.20 0.11 5.60
N GLY A 62 -10.62 -1.06 6.08
CA GLY A 62 -11.16 -1.22 7.43
C GLY A 62 -10.13 -1.06 8.56
N SER A 63 -8.84 -1.04 8.22
CA SER A 63 -7.72 -0.80 9.13
C SER A 63 -6.55 -0.26 8.31
N GLU A 64 -5.57 0.38 8.96
CA GLU A 64 -4.34 0.83 8.28
C GLU A 64 -3.60 -0.36 7.65
N PRO A 65 -3.37 -0.35 6.33
CA PRO A 65 -2.61 -1.41 5.67
C PRO A 65 -1.13 -1.37 6.04
N TYR A 66 -0.54 -2.54 6.28
CA TYR A 66 0.92 -2.67 6.37
C TYR A 66 1.51 -2.93 4.99
N TYR A 67 2.55 -2.18 4.64
CA TYR A 67 3.27 -2.31 3.38
C TYR A 67 4.68 -2.84 3.61
N VAL A 68 5.00 -3.94 2.94
CA VAL A 68 6.35 -4.49 2.91
C VAL A 68 7.01 -4.04 1.61
N PRO A 69 8.03 -3.16 1.65
CA PRO A 69 8.71 -2.72 0.45
C PRO A 69 9.57 -3.83 -0.13
N GLN A 70 9.81 -3.77 -1.44
CA GLN A 70 10.70 -4.69 -2.14
C GLN A 70 12.14 -4.62 -1.60
N ILE A 71 12.60 -3.42 -1.22
CA ILE A 71 13.92 -3.19 -0.62
C ILE A 71 13.69 -2.69 0.79
N PHE A 72 14.14 -3.45 1.77
CA PHE A 72 13.92 -3.20 3.21
C PHE A 72 15.19 -2.68 3.93
N GLY A 73 16.29 -2.47 3.21
CA GLY A 73 17.56 -2.00 3.80
C GLY A 73 17.43 -0.67 4.57
N GLN A 74 16.43 0.14 4.24
CA GLN A 74 16.09 1.36 4.97
C GLN A 74 15.72 1.12 6.43
N PHE A 75 15.35 -0.11 6.82
CA PHE A 75 14.96 -0.44 8.19
C PHE A 75 16.09 -1.07 9.01
N ASN A 76 17.29 -1.27 8.44
CA ASN A 76 18.37 -2.00 9.11
C ASN A 76 18.83 -1.37 10.44
N HIS A 77 18.58 -0.07 10.62
CA HIS A 77 18.93 0.67 11.83
C HIS A 77 17.79 0.71 12.86
N LEU A 78 16.64 0.09 12.56
CA LEU A 78 15.46 0.07 13.41
C LEU A 78 15.31 -1.30 14.08
N SER A 79 14.71 -1.31 15.27
CA SER A 79 14.19 -2.56 15.83
C SER A 79 12.95 -3.00 15.04
N VAL A 80 12.64 -4.30 15.13
CA VAL A 80 11.42 -4.87 14.52
C VAL A 80 10.17 -4.11 14.99
N ALA A 81 10.12 -3.74 16.27
CA ALA A 81 8.99 -3.00 16.84
C ALA A 81 8.78 -1.63 16.17
N VAL A 82 9.87 -0.89 15.93
CA VAL A 82 9.80 0.42 15.28
C VAL A 82 9.51 0.26 13.78
N ALA A 83 10.13 -0.71 13.10
CA ALA A 83 9.86 -0.99 11.70
C ALA A 83 8.39 -1.35 11.43
N LEU A 84 7.74 -2.04 12.38
CA LEU A 84 6.33 -2.40 12.33
C LEU A 84 5.40 -1.39 13.02
N ARG A 85 5.90 -0.23 13.49
CA ARG A 85 5.12 0.82 14.16
C ARG A 85 4.30 0.31 15.36
N ILE A 86 4.84 -0.64 16.11
CA ILE A 86 4.18 -1.25 17.28
C ILE A 86 4.90 -0.93 18.60
N ASP A 87 6.01 -0.19 18.55
CA ASP A 87 6.82 0.14 19.73
C ASP A 87 6.01 0.91 20.80
N GLY A 88 5.11 1.80 20.38
CA GLY A 88 4.21 2.50 21.31
C GLY A 88 3.25 1.54 22.05
N LYS A 89 2.70 0.55 21.35
CA LYS A 89 1.82 -0.47 21.94
C LYS A 89 2.57 -1.37 22.92
N LEU A 90 3.82 -1.72 22.59
CA LEU A 90 4.66 -2.54 23.46
C LEU A 90 5.02 -1.82 24.75
N LYS A 91 5.36 -0.52 24.68
CA LYS A 91 5.61 0.30 25.87
C LYS A 91 4.39 0.37 26.78
N ALA A 92 3.20 0.59 26.21
CA ALA A 92 1.95 0.65 26.97
C ALA A 92 1.54 -0.67 27.64
N LEU A 93 2.08 -1.82 27.22
CA LEU A 93 1.82 -3.12 27.85
C LEU A 93 2.66 -3.35 29.11
N GLN A 94 3.78 -2.61 29.24
CA GLN A 94 4.73 -2.76 30.33
C GLN A 94 4.44 -1.85 31.53
N GLU A 95 3.49 -0.92 31.37
CA GLU A 95 2.92 -0.08 32.43
C GLU A 95 1.65 -0.73 33.00
#